data_AF-A0A965CX28-F1
#
_entry.id   AF-A0A965CX28-F1
#
_cell.length_a   1.000
_cell.length_b   1.000
_cell.length_c   1.000
_cell.angle_alpha   90.00
_cell.angle_beta   90.00
_cell.angle_gamma   90.00
#
_symmetry.space_group_name_H-M   'P 1'
#
loop_
_entity.id
_entity.type
_entity.pdbx_description
1 polymer ?
#
loop_
_entity_poly.entity_id
_entity_poly.type
_entity_poly.pdbx_seq_one_letter_code
_entity_poly.pdbx_strand_id
1 'polypeptide(L)'
;MFHGFKNKTSNLMVIGVFACMPLAVVIVGLLLAGGAGIFAALFSGTAALATLGVSVALAMLAGLIISVPVYMALWFAAPLALFNGLAPGAALMASFSACLKNIIAFTLYAIILLVLFMVAAVPFGLGLIVAVPVGLISVYTAYREIFFDA
;
A
#
# COMPACT_ATOMS: atom_id res chain seq x y z
N MET A 1 -7.55 6.35 -22.10
CA MET A 1 -6.93 5.36 -21.18
C MET A 1 -5.53 4.89 -21.60
N PHE A 2 -5.19 4.83 -22.90
CA PHE A 2 -3.86 4.36 -23.36
C PHE A 2 -2.82 5.44 -23.68
N HIS A 3 -3.16 6.74 -23.60
CA HIS A 3 -2.20 7.81 -23.86
C HIS A 3 -1.10 7.92 -22.78
N GLY A 4 -1.43 7.64 -21.51
CA GLY A 4 -0.43 7.60 -20.42
C GLY A 4 0.55 6.41 -20.51
N PHE A 5 0.06 5.26 -21.02
CA PHE A 5 0.86 4.06 -21.24
C PHE A 5 1.84 4.14 -22.41
N LYS A 6 1.70 5.11 -23.33
CA LYS A 6 2.62 5.27 -24.47
C LYS A 6 3.79 6.22 -24.20
N ASN A 7 3.60 7.24 -23.37
CA ASN A 7 4.65 8.26 -23.14
C ASN A 7 5.28 8.22 -21.74
N LYS A 8 4.67 7.54 -20.75
CA LYS A 8 5.17 7.49 -19.36
C LYS A 8 5.18 6.09 -18.73
N THR A 9 5.21 5.05 -19.56
CA THR A 9 5.23 3.64 -19.15
C THR A 9 6.37 3.32 -18.19
N SER A 10 7.56 3.87 -18.43
CA SER A 10 8.74 3.68 -17.56
C SER A 10 8.47 4.21 -16.14
N ASN A 11 7.90 5.40 -16.00
CA ASN A 11 7.59 5.98 -14.69
C ASN A 11 6.47 5.21 -13.96
N LEU A 12 5.45 4.75 -14.67
CA LEU A 12 4.39 3.92 -14.08
C LEU A 12 4.90 2.52 -13.70
N MET A 13 5.82 1.96 -14.48
CA MET A 13 6.44 0.67 -14.20
C MET A 13 7.31 0.73 -12.94
N VAL A 14 8.08 1.81 -12.76
CA VAL A 14 8.85 2.05 -11.53
C VAL A 14 7.93 2.17 -10.31
N ILE A 15 6.83 2.92 -10.41
CA ILE A 15 5.83 3.02 -9.34
C ILE A 15 5.19 1.64 -9.05
N GLY A 16 4.89 0.86 -10.08
CA GLY A 16 4.39 -0.52 -9.94
C GLY A 16 5.38 -1.45 -9.25
N VAL A 17 6.68 -1.35 -9.56
CA VAL A 17 7.73 -2.11 -8.87
C VAL A 17 7.83 -1.71 -7.40
N PHE A 18 7.73 -0.42 -7.08
CA PHE A 18 7.65 0.05 -5.70
C PHE A 18 6.40 -0.47 -4.97
N ALA A 19 5.29 -0.66 -5.67
CA ALA A 19 4.07 -1.27 -5.11
C ALA A 19 4.24 -2.76 -4.76
N CYS A 20 5.13 -3.47 -5.44
CA CYS A 20 5.46 -4.85 -5.11
C CYS A 20 6.43 -4.97 -3.93
N MET A 21 7.14 -3.89 -3.57
CA MET A 21 8.21 -3.89 -2.56
C MET A 21 7.73 -4.30 -1.16
N PRO A 22 6.58 -3.83 -0.63
CA PRO A 22 6.06 -4.28 0.67
C PRO A 22 5.77 -5.78 0.68
N LEU A 23 5.19 -6.28 -0.42
CA LEU A 23 4.82 -7.68 -0.56
C LEU A 23 6.07 -8.56 -0.63
N ALA A 24 7.10 -8.12 -1.34
CA ALA A 24 8.41 -8.78 -1.38
C ALA A 24 9.08 -8.82 0.00
N VAL A 25 9.05 -7.72 0.77
CA VAL A 25 9.61 -7.67 2.13
C VAL A 25 8.89 -8.64 3.06
N VAL A 26 7.56 -8.71 3.00
CA VAL A 26 6.77 -9.67 3.80
C VAL A 26 7.10 -11.11 3.41
N ILE A 27 7.17 -11.43 2.12
CA ILE A 27 7.52 -12.78 1.64
C ILE A 27 8.92 -13.16 2.09
N VAL A 28 9.92 -12.29 1.90
CA VAL A 28 11.30 -12.56 2.33
C VAL A 28 11.36 -12.71 3.84
N GLY A 29 10.67 -11.86 4.60
CA GLY A 29 10.58 -11.98 6.06
C GLY A 29 9.98 -13.30 6.52
N LEU A 30 8.91 -13.77 5.86
CA LEU A 30 8.28 -15.07 6.13
C LEU A 30 9.18 -16.24 5.77
N LEU A 31 9.91 -16.16 4.64
CA LEU A 31 10.85 -17.19 4.22
C LEU A 31 12.04 -17.30 5.19
N LEU A 32 12.57 -16.16 5.65
CA LEU A 32 13.65 -16.13 6.64
C LEU A 32 13.18 -16.61 8.01
N ALA A 33 12.02 -16.16 8.49
CA ALA A 33 11.44 -16.57 9.77
C ALA A 33 11.04 -18.06 9.78
N GLY A 34 10.41 -18.53 8.69
CA GLY A 34 10.03 -19.92 8.49
C GLY A 34 11.25 -20.84 8.31
N GLY A 35 12.25 -20.43 7.52
CA GLY A 35 13.48 -21.18 7.32
C GLY A 35 14.31 -21.32 8.60
N ALA A 36 14.50 -20.22 9.34
CA ALA A 36 15.19 -20.23 10.63
C ALA A 36 14.44 -21.10 11.67
N GLY A 37 13.11 -21.09 11.61
CA GLY A 37 12.26 -21.88 12.48
C GLY A 37 12.29 -23.38 12.22
N ILE A 38 12.27 -23.80 10.95
CA ILE A 38 12.44 -25.20 10.55
C ILE A 38 13.84 -25.70 10.95
N PHE A 39 14.87 -24.88 10.73
CA PHE A 39 16.24 -25.20 11.14
C PHE A 39 16.37 -25.37 12.66
N ALA A 40 15.77 -24.47 13.45
CA ALA A 40 15.74 -24.60 14.90
C ALA A 40 14.98 -25.85 15.37
N ALA A 41 13.84 -26.16 14.76
CA ALA A 41 13.04 -27.33 15.10
C ALA A 41 13.77 -28.66 14.83
N LEU A 42 14.61 -28.69 13.79
CA LEU A 42 15.40 -29.87 13.43
C LEU A 42 16.53 -30.15 14.44
N PHE A 43 17.09 -29.12 15.08
CA PHE A 43 18.26 -29.23 15.96
C PHE A 43 17.98 -29.15 17.46
N SER A 44 16.86 -28.53 17.87
CA SER A 44 16.61 -28.18 19.28
C SER A 44 15.28 -28.68 19.86
N GLY A 45 14.49 -29.46 19.11
CA GLY A 45 13.24 -30.04 19.60
C GLY A 45 12.13 -29.00 19.85
N THR A 46 11.04 -29.39 20.54
CA THR A 46 9.76 -28.63 20.63
C THR A 46 9.85 -27.20 21.17
N ALA A 47 10.96 -26.81 21.81
CA ALA A 47 11.23 -25.42 22.20
C ALA A 47 11.33 -24.46 20.98
N ALA A 48 11.65 -24.99 19.80
CA ALA A 48 11.74 -24.23 18.56
C ALA A 48 10.38 -23.76 18.00
N LEU A 49 9.27 -24.34 18.46
CA LEU A 49 7.94 -23.96 17.96
C LEU A 49 7.49 -22.60 18.52
N ALA A 50 7.90 -22.27 19.75
CA ALA A 50 7.61 -20.98 20.37
C ALA A 50 8.44 -19.84 19.76
N THR A 51 9.70 -20.10 19.41
CA THR A 51 10.57 -19.12 18.74
C THR A 51 10.15 -18.85 17.30
N LEU A 52 9.57 -19.85 16.63
CA LEU A 52 8.90 -19.72 15.32
C LEU A 52 7.74 -18.73 15.33
N GLY A 53 6.85 -18.83 16.33
CA GLY A 53 5.71 -17.92 16.43
C GLY A 53 6.14 -16.46 16.61
N VAL A 54 7.16 -16.23 17.42
CA VAL A 54 7.70 -14.89 17.68
C VAL A 54 8.41 -14.32 16.46
N SER A 55 9.22 -15.11 15.74
CA SER A 55 9.94 -14.65 14.55
C SER A 55 8.98 -14.30 13.40
N VAL A 56 7.92 -15.09 13.21
CA VAL A 56 6.89 -14.81 12.21
C VAL A 56 6.09 -13.56 12.59
N ALA A 57 5.69 -13.41 13.85
CA ALA A 57 4.97 -12.22 14.32
C ALA A 57 5.82 -10.94 14.14
N LEU A 58 7.11 -10.99 14.45
CA LEU A 58 8.05 -9.88 14.22
C LEU A 58 8.22 -9.56 12.74
N ALA A 59 8.33 -10.57 11.87
CA ALA A 59 8.42 -10.36 10.43
C ALA A 59 7.14 -9.71 9.87
N MET A 60 5.96 -10.12 10.34
CA MET A 60 4.70 -9.49 9.96
C MET A 60 4.61 -8.06 10.46
N LEU A 61 4.99 -7.79 11.72
CA LEU A 61 4.98 -6.44 12.28
C LEU A 61 5.94 -5.51 11.53
N ALA A 62 7.16 -5.97 11.25
CA ALA A 62 8.13 -5.23 10.45
C ALA A 62 7.59 -4.95 9.03
N GLY A 63 6.96 -5.95 8.40
CA GLY A 63 6.31 -5.79 7.11
C GLY A 63 5.18 -4.77 7.13
N LEU A 64 4.40 -4.70 8.22
CA LEU A 64 3.31 -3.74 8.40
C LEU A 64 3.84 -2.31 8.62
N ILE A 65 4.91 -2.16 9.41
CA ILE A 65 5.57 -0.87 9.63
C ILE A 65 6.16 -0.32 8.32
N ILE A 66 6.72 -1.17 7.47
CA ILE A 66 7.28 -0.77 6.18
C ILE A 66 6.19 -0.55 5.13
N SER A 67 5.10 -1.33 5.17
CA SER A 67 4.04 -1.23 4.16
C SER A 67 3.28 0.08 4.27
N VAL A 68 2.99 0.56 5.48
CA VAL A 68 2.29 1.85 5.72
C VAL A 68 2.93 3.03 4.96
N PRO A 69 4.22 3.38 5.14
CA PRO A 69 4.83 4.50 4.44
C PRO A 69 4.94 4.26 2.93
N VAL A 70 5.10 3.02 2.48
CA VAL A 70 5.12 2.70 1.05
C VAL A 70 3.73 2.91 0.43
N TYR A 71 2.66 2.46 1.09
CA TYR A 71 1.30 2.71 0.64
C TYR A 71 0.97 4.21 0.63
N MET A 72 1.40 4.97 1.65
CA MET A 72 1.27 6.43 1.68
C MET A 72 2.01 7.10 0.51
N ALA A 73 3.20 6.62 0.16
CA ALA A 73 3.97 7.14 -0.96
C ALA A 73 3.32 6.79 -2.32
N LEU A 74 2.67 5.63 -2.44
CA LEU A 74 2.06 5.19 -3.69
C LEU A 74 0.66 5.76 -3.92
N TRP A 75 -0.06 6.11 -2.85
CA TRP A 75 -1.47 6.52 -2.90
C TRP A 75 -1.74 7.63 -3.90
N PHE A 76 -0.87 8.65 -3.96
CA PHE A 76 -0.97 9.75 -4.92
C PHE A 76 0.14 9.75 -5.99
N ALA A 77 1.12 8.84 -5.95
CA ALA A 77 2.25 8.85 -6.88
C ALA A 77 1.83 8.69 -8.35
N ALA A 78 0.90 7.78 -8.65
CA ALA A 78 0.41 7.58 -10.02
C ALA A 78 -0.29 8.82 -10.61
N PRO A 79 -1.25 9.47 -9.92
CA PRO A 79 -1.83 10.71 -10.40
C PRO A 79 -0.80 11.86 -10.45
N LEU A 80 0.15 11.97 -9.50
CA LEU A 80 1.23 12.98 -9.57
C LEU A 80 2.15 12.80 -10.79
N ALA A 81 2.60 11.58 -11.08
CA ALA A 81 3.49 11.32 -12.21
C ALA A 81 2.80 11.55 -13.56
N LEU A 82 1.51 11.23 -13.64
CA LEU A 82 0.73 11.33 -14.86
C LEU A 82 0.24 12.77 -15.13
N PHE A 83 -0.42 13.40 -14.16
CA PHE A 83 -1.04 14.72 -14.34
C PHE A 83 -0.08 15.88 -14.05
N ASN A 84 0.80 15.74 -13.06
CA ASN A 84 1.71 16.80 -12.62
C ASN A 84 3.10 16.76 -13.27
N GLY A 85 3.35 15.81 -14.18
CA GLY A 85 4.62 15.79 -14.92
C GLY A 85 5.81 15.22 -14.14
N LEU A 86 5.69 15.01 -12.83
CA LEU A 86 6.81 14.77 -11.92
C LEU A 86 7.59 13.47 -12.20
N ALA A 87 8.89 13.50 -11.91
CA ALA A 87 9.75 12.32 -11.90
C ALA A 87 9.31 11.32 -10.80
N PRO A 88 9.51 10.01 -10.97
CA PRO A 88 8.99 8.99 -10.04
C PRO A 88 9.39 9.21 -8.58
N GLY A 89 10.66 9.54 -8.34
CA GLY A 89 11.16 9.81 -6.98
C GLY A 89 10.55 11.05 -6.35
N ALA A 90 10.35 12.12 -7.14
CA ALA A 90 9.70 13.34 -6.69
C ALA A 90 8.20 13.13 -6.39
N ALA A 91 7.53 12.31 -7.21
CA ALA A 91 6.13 11.96 -7.00
C ALA A 91 5.90 11.13 -5.72
N LEU A 92 6.80 10.19 -5.41
CA LEU A 92 6.76 9.40 -4.18
C LEU A 92 6.98 10.28 -2.94
N MET A 93 7.99 11.15 -2.97
CA MET A 93 8.28 12.10 -1.88
C MET A 93 7.14 13.08 -1.65
N ALA A 94 6.54 13.60 -2.73
CA ALA A 94 5.41 14.52 -2.64
C ALA A 94 4.15 13.82 -2.09
N SER A 95 3.84 12.61 -2.53
CA SER A 95 2.74 11.81 -1.97
C SER A 95 2.96 11.51 -0.49
N PHE A 96 4.19 11.11 -0.11
CA PHE A 96 4.52 10.83 1.28
C PHE A 96 4.39 12.08 2.17
N SER A 97 4.91 13.23 1.73
CA SER A 97 4.80 14.49 2.47
C SER A 97 3.35 14.96 2.59
N ALA A 98 2.56 14.82 1.52
CA ALA A 98 1.13 15.15 1.53
C ALA A 98 0.34 14.26 2.51
N CYS A 99 0.58 12.95 2.48
CA CYS A 99 -0.05 12.01 3.41
C CYS A 99 0.38 12.24 4.86
N LEU A 100 1.65 12.63 5.12
CA LEU A 100 2.11 12.99 6.46
C LEU A 100 1.49 14.27 7.00
N LYS A 101 1.42 15.33 6.17
CA LYS A 101 0.77 16.59 6.56
C LYS A 101 -0.73 16.41 6.82
N ASN A 102 -1.37 15.49 6.11
CA ASN A 102 -2.80 15.19 6.21
C ASN A 102 -3.08 13.82 6.82
N ILE A 103 -2.28 13.37 7.80
CA ILE A 103 -2.42 12.01 8.36
C ILE A 103 -3.80 11.76 8.98
N ILE A 104 -4.40 12.79 9.60
CA ILE A 104 -5.74 12.71 10.18
C ILE A 104 -6.79 12.52 9.08
N ALA A 105 -6.75 13.36 8.04
CA ALA A 105 -7.68 13.27 6.91
C ALA A 105 -7.52 11.94 6.16
N PHE A 106 -6.27 11.48 5.94
CA PHE A 106 -5.98 10.18 5.33
C PHE A 106 -6.53 9.01 6.16
N THR A 107 -6.37 9.06 7.49
CA THR A 107 -6.87 8.00 8.38
C THR A 107 -8.40 7.99 8.41
N LEU A 108 -9.05 9.15 8.52
CA LEU A 108 -10.50 9.25 8.46
C LEU A 108 -11.04 8.78 7.11
N TYR A 109 -10.39 9.16 6.01
CA TYR A 109 -10.74 8.71 4.68
C TYR A 109 -10.63 7.18 4.53
N ALA A 110 -9.56 6.58 5.05
CA ALA A 110 -9.39 5.12 5.06
C ALA A 110 -10.49 4.41 5.87
N ILE A 111 -10.90 4.97 7.02
CA ILE A 111 -12.00 4.44 7.84
C ILE A 111 -13.33 4.53 7.08
N ILE A 112 -13.62 5.69 6.45
CA ILE A 112 -14.84 5.89 5.67
C ILE A 112 -14.90 4.92 4.49
N LEU A 113 -13.80 4.74 3.75
CA LEU A 113 -13.73 3.77 2.66
C LEU A 113 -13.94 2.35 3.18
N LEU A 114 -13.35 1.98 4.31
CA LEU A 114 -13.51 0.65 4.89
C LEU A 114 -14.99 0.38 5.24
N VAL A 115 -15.67 1.33 5.88
CA VAL A 115 -17.09 1.21 6.19
C VAL A 115 -17.93 1.16 4.91
N LEU A 116 -17.64 2.01 3.93
CA LEU A 116 -18.32 2.03 2.63
C LEU A 116 -18.20 0.67 1.94
N PHE A 117 -16.99 0.11 1.85
CA PHE A 117 -16.76 -1.19 1.21
C PHE A 117 -17.39 -2.35 1.98
N MET A 118 -17.36 -2.31 3.32
CA MET A 118 -18.06 -3.29 4.15
C MET A 118 -19.56 -3.28 3.87
N VAL A 119 -20.19 -2.11 3.90
CA VAL A 119 -21.63 -1.95 3.61
C VAL A 119 -21.95 -2.35 2.16
N ALA A 120 -21.08 -1.96 1.21
CA ALA A 120 -21.22 -2.30 -0.20
C ALA A 120 -21.03 -3.79 -0.50
N ALA A 121 -20.33 -4.53 0.36
CA ALA A 121 -20.14 -5.97 0.25
C ALA A 121 -21.36 -6.77 0.77
N VAL A 122 -22.13 -6.22 1.73
CA VAL A 122 -23.36 -6.85 2.27
C VAL A 122 -24.34 -7.34 1.20
N PRO A 123 -24.66 -6.57 0.14
CA PRO A 123 -25.55 -7.03 -0.94
C PRO A 123 -24.83 -7.97 -1.93
N PHE A 124 -24.23 -9.06 -1.45
CA PHE A 124 -23.47 -10.03 -2.27
C PHE A 124 -22.40 -9.37 -3.18
N GLY A 125 -21.81 -8.26 -2.74
CA GLY A 125 -20.83 -7.51 -3.52
C GLY A 125 -21.39 -6.65 -4.66
N LEU A 126 -22.72 -6.59 -4.87
CA LEU A 126 -23.31 -5.70 -5.89
C LEU A 126 -23.07 -4.22 -5.58
N GLY A 127 -22.97 -3.87 -4.30
CA GLY A 127 -22.62 -2.51 -3.89
C GLY A 127 -21.21 -2.11 -4.31
N LEU A 128 -20.28 -3.07 -4.55
CA LEU A 128 -18.94 -2.74 -5.05
C LEU A 128 -18.97 -2.15 -6.45
N ILE A 129 -19.98 -2.47 -7.27
CA ILE A 129 -20.11 -1.90 -8.62
C ILE A 129 -20.25 -0.37 -8.55
N VAL A 130 -20.90 0.15 -7.49
CA VAL A 130 -21.06 1.59 -7.25
C VAL A 130 -19.96 2.14 -6.34
N ALA A 131 -19.51 1.38 -5.34
CA ALA A 131 -18.49 1.84 -4.40
C ALA A 131 -17.12 2.03 -5.06
N VAL A 132 -16.76 1.20 -6.05
CA VAL A 132 -15.49 1.34 -6.79
C VAL A 132 -15.40 2.68 -7.54
N PRO A 133 -16.36 3.06 -8.42
CA PRO A 133 -16.29 4.34 -9.12
C PRO A 133 -16.37 5.54 -8.16
N VAL A 134 -17.18 5.47 -7.10
CA VAL A 134 -17.24 6.51 -6.07
C VAL A 134 -15.90 6.65 -5.36
N GLY A 135 -15.26 5.53 -5.00
CA GLY A 135 -13.91 5.49 -4.45
C GLY A 135 -12.90 6.20 -5.37
N LEU A 136 -12.87 5.85 -6.65
CA LEU A 136 -11.97 6.47 -7.63
C LEU A 136 -12.19 7.99 -7.76
N ILE A 137 -13.43 8.44 -7.79
CA ILE A 137 -13.77 9.88 -7.85
C ILE A 137 -13.33 10.58 -6.55
N SER A 138 -13.52 9.95 -5.39
CA SER A 138 -13.09 10.51 -4.10
C SER A 138 -11.56 10.63 -3.99
N VAL A 139 -10.80 9.65 -4.48
CA VAL A 139 -9.34 9.75 -4.55
C VAL A 139 -8.91 10.89 -5.48
N TYR A 140 -9.56 11.03 -6.63
CA TYR A 140 -9.23 12.08 -7.58
C TYR A 140 -9.56 13.49 -7.07
N THR A 141 -10.69 13.65 -6.37
CA THR A 141 -11.08 14.92 -5.75
C THR A 141 -10.12 15.29 -4.62
N ALA A 142 -9.78 14.35 -3.73
CA ALA A 142 -8.76 14.56 -2.69
C ALA A 142 -7.39 14.93 -3.28
N TYR A 143 -6.98 14.26 -4.36
CA TYR A 143 -5.76 14.62 -5.10
C TYR A 143 -5.81 16.05 -5.62
N ARG A 144 -6.93 16.46 -6.21
CA ARG A 144 -7.07 17.81 -6.76
C ARG A 144 -7.02 18.86 -5.66
N GLU A 145 -7.74 18.64 -4.57
CA GLU A 145 -7.81 19.56 -3.44
C GLU A 145 -6.45 19.75 -2.76
N ILE A 146 -5.69 18.66 -2.55
CA ILE A 146 -4.38 18.72 -1.88
C ILE A 146 -3.29 19.36 -2.75
N PHE A 147 -3.34 19.19 -4.08
CA PHE A 147 -2.25 19.58 -4.97
C PHE A 147 -2.55 20.76 -5.90
N PHE A 148 -3.81 21.17 -6.05
CA PHE A 148 -4.20 22.29 -6.92
C PHE A 148 -4.93 23.43 -6.19
N ASP A 149 -5.54 23.18 -5.02
CA ASP A 149 -6.26 24.21 -4.24
C ASP A 149 -5.48 24.64 -2.97
N ALA A 150 -4.19 24.94 -3.11
CA ALA A 150 -3.35 25.52 -2.05
C ALA A 150 -3.17 27.03 -2.19
#